data_AF-A0AAQ0QJZ6-F1
#
_entry.id   AF-A0AAQ0QJZ6-F1
#
_cell.length_a   1.000
_cell.length_b   1.000
_cell.length_c   1.000
_cell.angle_alpha   90.00
_cell.angle_beta   90.00
_cell.angle_gamma   90.00
#
_symmetry.space_group_name_H-M   'P 1'
#
loop_
_entity.id
_entity.type
_entity.pdbx_description
1 polymer ?
#
loop_
_entity_poly.entity_id
_entity_poly.type
_entity_poly.pdbx_seq_one_letter_code
_entity_poly.pdbx_strand_id
1 'polypeptide(L)' 'MTIIWHTRDTESIRLIRERFKLPTYTTVNGWTPCEIAPEDMPMFEETARRGYFSILHRPWKRIGDNYSWL' A
#
# COMPACT_ATOMS: atom_id res chain seq x y z
N MET A 1 -0.58 -8.09 -2.17
CA MET A 1 -0.04 -7.76 -0.83
C MET A 1 -0.81 -6.58 -0.25
N THR A 2 -0.79 -6.35 1.06
CA THR A 2 -1.49 -5.21 1.68
C THR A 2 -0.47 -4.36 2.43
N ILE A 3 -0.66 -3.04 2.46
CA ILE A 3 0.09 -2.15 3.34
C ILE A 3 -0.80 -1.55 4.41
N ILE A 4 -0.21 -1.23 5.56
CA ILE A 4 -0.82 -0.39 6.59
C ILE A 4 -0.07 0.94 6.63
N TRP A 5 -0.77 2.04 6.40
CA TRP A 5 -0.20 3.38 6.54
C TRP A 5 0.05 3.74 8.01
N HIS A 6 1.25 4.23 8.32
CA HIS A 6 1.59 4.80 9.62
C HIS A 6 1.64 6.33 9.58
N THR A 7 2.11 6.87 8.46
CA THR A 7 2.10 8.31 8.24
C THR A 7 0.67 8.82 8.00
N ARG A 8 0.39 10.03 8.48
CA ARG A 8 -0.82 10.81 8.15
C ARG A 8 -0.52 11.95 7.18
N ASP A 9 0.73 12.10 6.77
CA ASP A 9 1.16 13.14 5.84
C ASP A 9 0.61 12.85 4.44
N THR A 10 -0.30 13.70 3.99
CA THR A 10 -1.04 13.50 2.75
C THR A 10 -0.15 13.60 1.52
N GLU A 11 0.87 14.47 1.54
CA GLU A 11 1.81 14.60 0.42
C GLU A 11 2.71 13.38 0.28
N SER A 12 3.26 12.86 1.38
CA SER A 12 4.04 11.62 1.39
C SER A 12 3.20 10.45 0.86
N ILE A 13 1.96 10.32 1.33
CA ILE A 13 1.03 9.29 0.85
C ILE A 13 0.78 9.45 -0.65
N ARG A 14 0.54 10.68 -1.12
CA ARG A 14 0.29 10.97 -2.54
C ARG A 14 1.50 10.58 -3.40
N LEU A 15 2.70 10.98 -3.00
CA LEU A 15 3.95 10.66 -3.71
C LEU A 15 4.24 9.16 -3.75
N ILE A 16 4.03 8.46 -2.63
CA ILE A 16 4.20 7.00 -2.55
C ILE A 16 3.18 6.30 -3.46
N ARG A 17 1.91 6.75 -3.44
CA ARG A 17 0.88 6.20 -4.34
C ARG A 17 1.22 6.39 -5.81
N GLU A 18 1.70 7.57 -6.17
CA GLU A 18 2.10 7.89 -7.56
C GLU A 18 3.30 7.05 -7.99
N ARG A 19 4.32 6.94 -7.12
CA ARG A 19 5.56 6.19 -7.40
C ARG A 19 5.29 4.71 -7.62
N PHE A 20 4.48 4.10 -6.76
CA PHE A 20 4.22 2.65 -6.77
C PHE A 20 2.88 2.28 -7.40
N LYS A 21 2.20 3.25 -8.04
CA LYS A 21 0.89 3.10 -8.70
C LYS A 21 -0.16 2.44 -7.78
N LEU A 22 -0.16 2.83 -6.50
CA LEU A 22 -1.11 2.31 -5.51
C LEU A 22 -2.49 2.94 -5.71
N PRO A 23 -3.57 2.19 -5.42
CA PRO A 23 -4.91 2.76 -5.46
C PRO A 23 -5.10 3.81 -4.36
N THR A 24 -5.98 4.79 -4.63
CA THR A 24 -6.39 5.80 -3.65
C THR A 24 -7.23 5.19 -2.51
N TYR A 25 -7.76 3.99 -2.72
CA TYR A 25 -8.56 3.26 -1.76
C TYR A 25 -7.76 2.89 -0.50
N THR A 26 -8.34 3.13 0.67
CA THR A 26 -7.78 2.79 1.97
C THR A 26 -8.93 2.44 2.91
N THR A 27 -8.80 1.38 3.70
CA THR A 27 -9.80 1.05 4.73
C THR A 27 -9.77 2.04 5.87
N VAL A 28 -10.82 2.03 6.70
CA VAL A 28 -10.87 2.78 7.97
C VAL A 28 -9.66 2.45 8.87
N ASN A 29 -9.15 1.20 8.80
CA ASN A 29 -7.98 0.75 9.57
C ASN A 29 -6.65 1.05 8.88
N GLY A 30 -6.63 1.88 7.83
CA GLY A 30 -5.41 2.30 7.14
C GLY A 30 -4.83 1.27 6.16
N TRP A 31 -5.62 0.28 5.73
CA TRP A 31 -5.14 -0.78 4.83
C TRP A 31 -5.33 -0.41 3.38
N THR A 32 -4.28 -0.58 2.58
CA THR A 32 -4.34 -0.41 1.12
C THR A 32 -3.88 -1.69 0.42
N PRO A 33 -4.69 -2.25 -0.49
CA PRO A 33 -4.25 -3.32 -1.36
C PRO A 33 -3.20 -2.80 -2.35
N CYS A 34 -2.13 -3.56 -2.54
CA CYS A 34 -1.09 -3.22 -3.52
C CYS A 34 -0.55 -4.44 -4.27
N GLU A 35 -0.09 -4.15 -5.49
CA GLU A 35 0.65 -5.05 -6.37
C GLU A 35 1.87 -4.26 -6.86
N ILE A 36 3.05 -4.66 -6.41
CA ILE A 36 4.31 -3.99 -6.71
C ILE A 36 5.09 -4.86 -7.69
N ALA A 37 5.66 -4.25 -8.73
CA ALA A 37 6.55 -4.94 -9.64
C ALA A 37 7.82 -5.39 -8.90
N PRO A 38 8.39 -6.57 -9.20
CA PRO A 38 9.60 -7.05 -8.52
C PRO A 38 10.77 -6.06 -8.56
N GLU A 39 10.86 -5.26 -9.63
CA GLU A 39 11.89 -4.24 -9.83
C GLU A 39 11.80 -3.07 -8.83
N ASP A 40 10.58 -2.68 -8.44
CA ASP A 40 10.32 -1.59 -7.49
C ASP A 40 10.34 -2.06 -6.03
N MET A 41 10.33 -3.38 -5.80
CA MET A 41 10.25 -3.98 -4.48
C MET A 41 11.36 -3.53 -3.52
N PRO A 42 12.65 -3.39 -3.94
CA PRO A 42 13.70 -2.90 -3.05
C PRO A 42 13.43 -1.48 -2.52
N MET A 43 12.94 -0.58 -3.37
CA MET A 43 12.59 0.79 -2.97
C MET A 43 11.32 0.80 -2.11
N PHE A 44 10.39 -0.09 -2.38
CA PHE A 44 9.16 -0.25 -1.61
C PHE A 44 9.45 -0.70 -0.16
N GLU A 45 10.32 -1.70 0.01
CA GLU A 45 10.77 -2.18 1.32
C GLU A 45 11.61 -1.14 2.06
N GLU A 46 12.47 -0.39 1.37
CA GLU A 46 13.17 0.77 1.93
C GLU A 46 12.19 1.81 2.47
N THR A 47 11.13 2.12 1.72
CA THR A 47 10.10 3.07 2.13
C THR A 47 9.33 2.55 3.35
N ALA A 48 9.05 1.25 3.40
CA ALA A 48 8.46 0.62 4.58
C ALA A 48 9.40 0.71 5.80
N ARG A 49 10.70 0.45 5.61
CA ARG A 49 11.72 0.52 6.68
C ARG A 49 11.89 1.92 7.25
N ARG A 50 11.70 2.97 6.43
CA ARG A 50 11.67 4.37 6.86
C ARG A 50 10.46 4.72 7.75
N GLY A 51 9.48 3.82 7.84
CA GLY A 51 8.34 3.95 8.75
C GLY A 51 7.11 4.59 8.14
N TYR A 52 7.04 4.79 6.82
CA TYR A 52 5.85 5.35 6.17
C TYR A 52 4.65 4.40 6.24
N PHE A 53 4.90 3.09 6.05
CA PHE A 53 3.90 2.03 6.10
C PHE A 53 4.56 0.69 6.45
N SER A 54 3.75 -0.29 6.85
CA SER A 54 4.19 -1.69 6.98
C SER A 54 3.61 -2.56 5.89
N ILE A 55 4.38 -3.54 5.41
CA ILE A 55 3.94 -4.53 4.43
C ILE A 55 3.34 -5.72 5.17
N LEU A 56 2.15 -6.13 4.74
CA LEU A 56 1.44 -7.32 5.18
C LEU A 56 1.31 -8.31 4.03
N HIS A 57 1.69 -9.56 4.29
CA HIS A 57 1.43 -10.68 3.39
C HIS A 57 0.00 -11.22 3.53
N ARG A 58 -0.98 -10.31 3.62
CA ARG A 58 -2.39 -10.68 3.60
C ARG A 58 -2.87 -10.73 2.16
N PRO A 59 -3.40 -11.88 1.69
CA PRO A 59 -4.00 -11.96 0.37
C PRO A 59 -5.32 -11.18 0.36
N TRP A 60 -5.59 -10.54 -0.77
CA TRP A 60 -6.84 -9.83 -1.02
C TRP A 60 -7.28 -10.10 -2.45
N LYS A 61 -8.57 -9.91 -2.71
CA LYS A 61 -9.17 -10.06 -4.03
C LYS A 61 -10.04 -8.86 -4.34
N ARG A 62 -9.95 -8.35 -5.56
CA ARG A 62 -10.89 -7.37 -6.09
C ARG A 62 -12.16 -8.10 -6.56
N ILE A 63 -13.31 -7.69 -6.05
CA ILE A 63 -14.64 -8.21 -6.44
C ILE A 63 -15.43 -7.00 -6.98
N GLY A 64 -15.44 -6.84 -8.31
CA GLY A 64 -15.98 -5.64 -8.95
C GLY A 64 -15.19 -4.39 -8.55
N ASP A 65 -15.86 -3.44 -7.92
CA ASP A 65 -15.24 -2.21 -7.38
C ASP A 65 -14.84 -2.32 -5.90
N ASN A 66 -15.09 -3.47 -5.26
CA ASN A 66 -14.76 -3.70 -3.86
C ASN A 66 -13.48 -4.51 -3.69
N TYR A 67 -12.82 -4.32 -2.55
CA TYR A 67 -11.69 -5.11 -2.12
C TYR A 67 -12.10 -5.98 -0.94
N SER A 68 -11.81 -7.28 -1.03
CA SER A 68 -12.04 -8.25 0.04
C SER A 68 -10.70 -8.83 0.49
N TRP A 69 -10.43 -8.80 1.79
CA TRP A 69 -9.26 -9.47 2.37
C TRP A 69 -9.65 -10.89 2.72
N LEU A 70 -8.81 -11.84 2.29
CA LEU A 70 -8.98 -13.25 2.60
C LEU A 70 -8.53 -13.57 4.03
#